data_AF-A0A1W9XD56-F1
#
_entry.id   AF-A0A1W9XD56-F1
#
_cell.length_a   1.000
_cell.length_b   1.000
_cell.length_c   1.000
_cell.angle_alpha   90.00
_cell.angle_beta   90.00
_cell.angle_gamma   90.00
#
_symmetry.space_group_name_H-M   'P 1'
#
loop_
_entity.id
_entity.type
_entity.pdbx_description
1 polymer ?
#
loop_
_entity_poly.entity_id
_entity_poly.type
_entity_poly.pdbx_seq_one_letter_code
_entity_poly.pdbx_strand_id
1 'polypeptide(L)'
;MSIITEHPVFTRVIQGDIPDINTLISELGNTFDLLHLLADTRQDSKWHAEGDVRLHTAMTLLEISKLLKGDAAHLSPERRLALVLSALFHDIGKPLVTRIRKSDGRIVVTNHSIRGASHIANKLMGLPLPYEVVQHILSLVAHHHIPIRLVRRNASERTYRKFARLADSELLFFLSLADMRGRTCMDQKKQIETVETFRKHAKQHGVWGVSDPYGDWRQFFETELANFDKDAHGLVLGNAIRDAEAGRISTPEEALTKSCAYRDAFPRLVIMCGPSGAGKSSWIRKNIPEYHAVSLDDLREKIAGKRADQSKNDQVVRAARDALKEHLSNCHKVVWDATNLRREYRDAISRLGFKYHALVTLVVFHQPEQVFFARNREREHAVPEEVLQQQMAILEWPDASEAHRIFFIGEKCLNPDERIKGFP
;
A
#
# COMPACT_ATOMS: atom_id res chain seq x y z
N MET A 1 -16.58 -4.87 -16.17
CA MET A 1 -16.00 -5.44 -17.41
C MET A 1 -15.90 -4.46 -18.58
N SER A 2 -16.70 -3.38 -18.69
CA SER A 2 -16.67 -2.50 -19.89
C SER A 2 -15.50 -1.51 -20.01
N ILE A 3 -14.78 -1.18 -18.92
CA ILE A 3 -13.71 -0.16 -18.96
C ILE A 3 -12.36 -0.74 -19.42
N ILE A 4 -12.09 -2.03 -19.16
CA ILE A 4 -10.76 -2.61 -19.45
C ILE A 4 -10.54 -2.83 -20.96
N THR A 5 -11.64 -3.00 -21.70
CA THR A 5 -11.63 -3.37 -23.13
C THR A 5 -11.17 -2.24 -24.06
N GLU A 6 -10.98 -1.03 -23.56
CA GLU A 6 -10.56 0.12 -24.38
C GLU A 6 -9.03 0.25 -24.51
N HIS A 7 -8.25 -0.43 -23.67
CA HIS A 7 -6.79 -0.44 -23.81
C HIS A 7 -6.33 -1.70 -24.56
N PRO A 8 -5.69 -1.58 -25.74
CA PRO A 8 -5.34 -2.73 -26.59
C PRO A 8 -4.48 -3.78 -25.87
N VAL A 9 -3.44 -3.34 -25.14
CA VAL A 9 -2.57 -4.23 -24.35
C VAL A 9 -3.33 -4.98 -23.25
N PHE A 10 -4.20 -4.32 -22.49
CA PHE A 10 -4.90 -4.97 -21.38
C PHE A 10 -5.91 -6.00 -21.88
N THR A 11 -6.54 -5.72 -23.02
CA THR A 11 -7.43 -6.65 -23.70
C THR A 11 -6.70 -7.92 -24.12
N ARG A 12 -5.52 -7.80 -24.74
CA ARG A 12 -4.66 -8.94 -25.10
C ARG A 12 -4.30 -9.78 -23.87
N VAL A 13 -3.84 -9.13 -22.80
CA VAL A 13 -3.46 -9.80 -21.55
C VAL A 13 -4.64 -10.57 -20.95
N ILE A 14 -5.83 -9.96 -20.92
CA ILE A 14 -7.07 -10.62 -20.46
C ILE A 14 -7.38 -11.86 -21.31
N GLN A 15 -7.21 -11.77 -22.63
CA GLN A 15 -7.42 -12.88 -23.56
C GLN A 15 -6.32 -13.96 -23.49
N GLY A 16 -5.29 -13.76 -22.67
CA GLY A 16 -4.20 -14.72 -22.46
C GLY A 16 -3.03 -14.55 -23.43
N ASP A 17 -3.03 -13.50 -24.24
CA ASP A 17 -1.90 -13.09 -25.06
C ASP A 17 -1.07 -12.06 -24.27
N ILE A 18 0.08 -12.50 -23.78
CA ILE A 18 0.97 -11.66 -22.96
C ILE A 18 2.03 -11.05 -23.88
N PRO A 19 2.01 -9.72 -24.10
CA PRO A 19 2.99 -9.07 -24.94
C PRO A 19 4.40 -9.18 -24.36
N ASP A 20 5.40 -9.13 -25.22
CA ASP A 20 6.78 -9.03 -24.77
C ASP A 20 7.05 -7.70 -24.05
N ILE A 21 8.19 -7.64 -23.35
CA ILE A 21 8.55 -6.46 -22.57
C ILE A 21 8.70 -5.20 -23.45
N ASN A 22 9.14 -5.32 -24.71
CA ASN A 22 9.36 -4.17 -25.58
C ASN A 22 8.02 -3.53 -25.95
N THR A 23 7.02 -4.37 -26.26
CA THR A 23 5.65 -3.94 -26.51
C THR A 23 5.06 -3.27 -25.27
N LEU A 24 5.22 -3.87 -24.09
CA LEU A 24 4.74 -3.28 -22.84
C LEU A 24 5.41 -1.93 -22.53
N ILE A 25 6.72 -1.80 -22.74
CA ILE A 25 7.44 -0.53 -22.55
C ILE A 25 6.99 0.51 -23.58
N SER A 26 6.79 0.13 -24.84
CA SER A 26 6.31 1.05 -25.89
C SER A 26 4.94 1.64 -25.52
N GLU A 27 4.07 0.84 -24.92
CA GLU A 27 2.68 1.20 -24.64
C GLU A 27 2.54 1.94 -23.31
N LEU A 28 3.34 1.58 -22.30
CA LEU A 28 3.21 2.09 -20.93
C LEU A 28 4.34 3.04 -20.52
N GLY A 29 5.45 3.10 -21.25
CA GLY A 29 6.65 3.86 -20.89
C GLY A 29 6.43 5.36 -20.75
N ASN A 30 5.52 5.94 -21.55
CA ASN A 30 5.14 7.36 -21.41
C ASN A 30 4.48 7.67 -20.06
N THR A 31 3.73 6.72 -19.51
CA THR A 31 3.09 6.85 -18.19
C THR A 31 4.06 6.52 -17.06
N PHE A 32 4.88 5.47 -17.26
CA PHE A 32 5.84 4.96 -16.29
C PHE A 32 7.28 5.10 -16.82
N ASP A 33 7.79 6.32 -16.74
CA ASP A 33 9.14 6.74 -17.11
C ASP A 33 10.26 5.76 -16.70
N LEU A 34 10.20 5.19 -15.49
CA LEU A 34 11.21 4.26 -14.99
C LEU A 34 11.33 2.96 -15.79
N LEU A 35 10.32 2.60 -16.59
CA LEU A 35 10.40 1.46 -17.51
C LEU A 35 11.55 1.64 -18.52
N HIS A 36 11.84 2.86 -18.94
CA HIS A 36 12.94 3.15 -19.87
C HIS A 36 14.32 3.02 -19.20
N LEU A 37 14.40 3.13 -17.88
CA LEU A 37 15.66 3.04 -17.11
C LEU A 37 16.01 1.62 -16.67
N LEU A 38 15.13 0.63 -16.91
CA LEU A 38 15.37 -0.75 -16.48
C LEU A 38 16.59 -1.38 -17.16
N ALA A 39 16.84 -1.03 -18.43
CA ALA A 39 17.97 -1.54 -19.21
C ALA A 39 19.32 -1.00 -18.70
N ASP A 40 19.33 0.21 -18.14
CA ASP A 40 20.53 0.86 -17.61
C ASP A 40 20.80 0.46 -16.14
N THR A 41 19.83 -0.19 -15.50
CA THR A 41 19.93 -0.57 -14.08
C THR A 41 20.60 -1.93 -13.96
N ARG A 42 21.92 -1.93 -13.70
CA ARG A 42 22.69 -3.16 -13.46
C ARG A 42 22.31 -3.83 -12.14
N GLN A 43 22.52 -5.14 -12.08
CA GLN A 43 22.26 -5.97 -10.90
C GLN A 43 23.52 -6.72 -10.46
N ASP A 44 23.55 -7.20 -9.21
CA ASP A 44 24.67 -8.00 -8.69
C ASP A 44 24.66 -9.38 -9.36
N SER A 45 25.73 -9.69 -10.11
CA SER A 45 25.86 -10.91 -10.91
C SER A 45 25.82 -12.21 -10.10
N LYS A 46 26.02 -12.16 -8.78
CA LYS A 46 25.83 -13.34 -7.91
C LYS A 46 24.37 -13.76 -7.84
N TRP A 47 23.47 -12.78 -7.82
CA TRP A 47 22.04 -12.99 -7.66
C TRP A 47 21.28 -12.88 -8.98
N HIS A 48 21.83 -12.14 -9.94
CA HIS A 48 21.24 -11.84 -11.23
C HIS A 48 22.32 -11.93 -12.32
N ALA A 49 22.77 -13.15 -12.65
CA ALA A 49 23.79 -13.35 -13.67
C ALA A 49 23.27 -13.03 -15.08
N GLU A 50 21.95 -12.94 -15.27
CA GLU A 50 21.32 -12.51 -16.52
C GLU A 50 21.68 -11.07 -16.89
N GLY A 51 21.95 -10.18 -15.92
CA GLY A 51 22.37 -8.80 -16.19
C GLY A 51 21.41 -7.75 -15.64
N ASP A 52 20.89 -6.88 -16.52
CA ASP A 52 20.08 -5.72 -16.13
C ASP A 52 18.63 -6.08 -15.74
N VAL A 53 17.94 -5.10 -15.14
CA VAL A 53 16.58 -5.28 -14.62
C VAL A 53 15.56 -5.53 -15.74
N ARG A 54 15.76 -4.95 -16.95
CA ARG A 54 14.85 -5.16 -18.08
C ARG A 54 14.91 -6.61 -18.53
N LEU A 55 16.11 -7.17 -18.71
CA LEU A 55 16.28 -8.56 -19.11
C LEU A 55 15.66 -9.52 -18.08
N HIS A 56 15.90 -9.28 -16.79
CA HIS A 56 15.27 -10.07 -15.72
C HIS A 56 13.74 -10.00 -15.78
N THR A 57 13.17 -8.80 -15.93
CA THR A 57 11.73 -8.59 -16.01
C THR A 57 11.13 -9.28 -17.25
N ALA A 58 11.83 -9.28 -18.38
CA ALA A 58 11.44 -10.01 -19.57
C ALA A 58 11.37 -11.52 -19.33
N MET A 59 12.38 -12.08 -18.65
CA MET A 59 12.41 -13.49 -18.27
C MET A 59 11.27 -13.84 -17.30
N THR A 60 11.00 -12.97 -16.32
CA THR A 60 9.85 -13.13 -15.41
C THR A 60 8.51 -13.14 -16.16
N LEU A 61 8.30 -12.24 -17.12
CA LEU A 61 7.08 -12.20 -17.94
C LEU A 61 6.90 -13.48 -18.77
N LEU A 62 7.99 -14.04 -19.30
CA LEU A 62 7.95 -15.33 -20.00
C LEU A 62 7.51 -16.47 -19.08
N GLU A 63 8.00 -16.50 -17.84
CA GLU A 63 7.58 -17.50 -16.84
C GLU A 63 6.12 -17.31 -16.40
N ILE A 64 5.65 -16.07 -16.27
CA ILE A 64 4.24 -15.77 -16.04
C ILE A 64 3.37 -16.31 -17.19
N SER A 65 3.81 -16.16 -18.44
CA SER A 65 3.10 -16.73 -19.61
C SER A 65 2.96 -18.25 -19.53
N LYS A 66 4.02 -18.95 -19.11
CA LYS A 66 3.98 -20.40 -18.90
C LYS A 66 3.04 -20.78 -17.76
N LEU A 67 3.10 -20.07 -16.63
CA LEU A 67 2.24 -20.33 -15.49
C LEU A 67 0.76 -20.12 -15.83
N LEU A 68 0.41 -19.06 -16.56
CA LEU A 68 -0.96 -18.76 -16.97
C LEU A 68 -1.54 -19.77 -17.98
N LYS A 69 -0.68 -20.53 -18.68
CA LYS A 69 -1.09 -21.66 -19.53
C LYS A 69 -1.18 -22.99 -18.75
N GLY A 70 -0.69 -23.03 -17.52
CA GLY A 70 -0.63 -24.22 -16.67
C GLY A 70 -1.21 -23.97 -15.29
N ASP A 71 -0.37 -24.00 -14.25
CA ASP A 71 -0.75 -23.96 -12.82
C ASP A 71 -1.62 -22.75 -12.41
N ALA A 72 -1.59 -21.66 -13.18
CA ALA A 72 -2.34 -20.43 -12.95
C ALA A 72 -3.45 -20.18 -13.99
N ALA A 73 -3.82 -21.20 -14.79
CA ALA A 73 -4.84 -21.07 -15.83
C ALA A 73 -6.25 -20.74 -15.28
N HIS A 74 -6.51 -21.06 -14.01
CA HIS A 74 -7.76 -20.78 -13.31
C HIS A 74 -7.95 -19.32 -12.90
N LEU A 75 -6.91 -18.48 -13.00
CA LEU A 75 -7.02 -17.08 -12.59
C LEU A 75 -8.01 -16.33 -13.48
N SER A 76 -8.87 -15.53 -12.84
CA SER A 76 -9.81 -14.65 -13.54
C SER A 76 -9.07 -13.63 -14.43
N PRO A 77 -9.75 -13.05 -15.44
CA PRO A 77 -9.19 -11.98 -16.27
C PRO A 77 -8.52 -10.85 -15.48
N GLU A 78 -9.15 -10.36 -14.42
CA GLU A 78 -8.67 -9.27 -13.59
C GLU A 78 -7.41 -9.67 -12.80
N ARG A 79 -7.40 -10.89 -12.24
CA ARG A 79 -6.25 -11.44 -11.51
C ARG A 79 -5.07 -11.73 -12.45
N ARG A 80 -5.35 -12.19 -13.67
CA ARG A 80 -4.35 -12.35 -14.75
C ARG A 80 -3.72 -11.01 -15.12
N LEU A 81 -4.54 -9.99 -15.36
CA LEU A 81 -4.06 -8.65 -15.67
C LEU A 81 -3.21 -8.07 -14.54
N ALA A 82 -3.68 -8.20 -13.29
CA ALA A 82 -2.93 -7.79 -12.12
C ALA A 82 -1.58 -8.50 -12.02
N LEU A 83 -1.53 -9.82 -12.23
CA LEU A 83 -0.30 -10.61 -12.16
C LEU A 83 0.72 -10.21 -13.23
N VAL A 84 0.27 -10.03 -14.48
CA VAL A 84 1.15 -9.62 -15.60
C VAL A 84 1.71 -8.21 -15.38
N LEU A 85 0.86 -7.25 -15.00
CA LEU A 85 1.33 -5.89 -14.71
C LEU A 85 2.22 -5.86 -13.46
N SER A 86 1.94 -6.67 -12.45
CA SER A 86 2.83 -6.80 -11.29
C SER A 86 4.18 -7.37 -11.67
N ALA A 87 4.25 -8.33 -12.60
CA ALA A 87 5.53 -8.84 -13.11
C ALA A 87 6.33 -7.77 -13.84
N LEU A 88 5.68 -6.94 -14.67
CA LEU A 88 6.30 -5.78 -15.32
C LEU A 88 6.86 -4.78 -14.28
N PHE A 89 6.16 -4.58 -13.17
CA PHE A 89 6.47 -3.53 -12.20
C PHE A 89 7.22 -3.99 -10.95
N HIS A 90 7.41 -5.29 -10.70
CA HIS A 90 7.90 -5.79 -9.41
C HIS A 90 9.24 -5.15 -8.98
N ASP A 91 10.08 -4.84 -9.95
CA ASP A 91 11.39 -4.21 -9.78
C ASP A 91 11.49 -2.78 -10.33
N ILE A 92 10.37 -2.12 -10.67
CA ILE A 92 10.37 -0.75 -11.23
C ILE A 92 11.01 0.29 -10.30
N GLY A 93 11.10 0.00 -9.00
CA GLY A 93 11.76 0.88 -8.03
C GLY A 93 13.28 0.74 -8.00
N LYS A 94 13.89 -0.25 -8.66
CA LYS A 94 15.36 -0.46 -8.66
C LYS A 94 16.13 0.76 -9.19
N PRO A 95 15.77 1.40 -10.33
CA PRO A 95 16.46 2.60 -10.81
C PRO A 95 16.58 3.72 -9.77
N LEU A 96 15.62 3.83 -8.84
CA LEU A 96 15.59 4.87 -7.81
C LEU A 96 16.55 4.63 -6.63
N VAL A 97 16.92 3.37 -6.37
CA VAL A 97 17.60 2.99 -5.11
C VAL A 97 18.83 2.10 -5.31
N THR A 98 19.14 1.71 -6.55
CA THR A 98 20.35 0.95 -6.88
C THR A 98 21.58 1.80 -6.63
N ARG A 99 22.53 1.24 -5.88
CA ARG A 99 23.78 1.93 -5.50
C ARG A 99 24.93 0.95 -5.41
N ILE A 100 26.12 1.42 -5.75
CA ILE A 100 27.36 0.64 -5.63
C ILE A 100 27.92 0.85 -4.23
N ARG A 101 28.07 -0.24 -3.47
CA ARG A 101 28.65 -0.20 -2.14
C ARG A 101 30.16 0.04 -2.24
N LYS A 102 30.63 1.14 -1.64
CA LYS A 102 32.03 1.57 -1.71
C LYS A 102 33.04 0.55 -1.18
N SER A 103 32.65 -0.31 -0.23
CA SER A 103 33.59 -1.24 0.44
C SER A 103 34.05 -2.41 -0.44
N ASP A 104 33.20 -2.89 -1.34
CA ASP A 104 33.48 -4.11 -2.12
C ASP A 104 32.94 -4.05 -3.56
N GLY A 105 32.47 -2.87 -4.00
CA GLY A 105 31.94 -2.65 -5.35
C GLY A 105 30.62 -3.36 -5.65
N ARG A 106 29.99 -4.01 -4.67
CA ARG A 106 28.74 -4.75 -4.91
C ARG A 106 27.56 -3.83 -5.11
N ILE A 107 26.65 -4.25 -5.98
CA ILE A 107 25.39 -3.55 -6.20
C ILE A 107 24.44 -3.89 -5.04
N VAL A 108 23.94 -2.84 -4.39
CA VAL A 108 23.02 -2.93 -3.27
C VAL A 108 21.72 -2.24 -3.64
N VAL A 109 20.62 -2.96 -3.44
CA VAL A 109 19.26 -2.50 -3.69
C VAL A 109 18.48 -2.71 -2.41
N THR A 110 17.95 -1.64 -1.85
CA THR A 110 17.17 -1.69 -0.59
C THR A 110 15.91 -0.87 -0.75
N ASN A 111 14.78 -1.40 -0.29
CA ASN A 111 13.48 -0.72 -0.30
C ASN A 111 12.88 -0.48 -1.70
N HIS A 112 13.40 -1.15 -2.75
CA HIS A 112 12.93 -0.94 -4.12
C HIS A 112 11.48 -1.34 -4.31
N SER A 113 10.99 -2.35 -3.61
CA SER A 113 9.61 -2.83 -3.73
C SER A 113 8.60 -1.77 -3.28
N ILE A 114 8.81 -1.17 -2.11
CA ILE A 114 7.95 -0.11 -1.57
C ILE A 114 8.09 1.16 -2.41
N ARG A 115 9.33 1.52 -2.80
CA ARG A 115 9.57 2.69 -3.67
C ARG A 115 8.92 2.53 -5.03
N GLY A 116 8.98 1.34 -5.62
CA GLY A 116 8.32 1.01 -6.88
C GLY A 116 6.80 1.13 -6.78
N ALA A 117 6.18 0.49 -5.77
CA ALA A 117 4.74 0.61 -5.54
C ALA A 117 4.30 2.07 -5.32
N SER A 118 5.10 2.84 -4.58
CA SER A 118 4.81 4.26 -4.33
C SER A 118 4.90 5.13 -5.58
N HIS A 119 5.89 4.87 -6.43
CA HIS A 119 6.08 5.58 -7.70
C HIS A 119 4.90 5.35 -8.66
N ILE A 120 4.38 4.13 -8.72
CA ILE A 120 3.34 3.77 -9.69
C ILE A 120 1.91 4.05 -9.19
N ALA A 121 1.68 4.25 -7.89
CA ALA A 121 0.34 4.33 -7.31
C ALA A 121 -0.60 5.31 -8.02
N ASN A 122 -0.26 6.59 -8.04
CA ASN A 122 -1.12 7.60 -8.68
C ASN A 122 -1.07 7.53 -10.21
N LYS A 123 0.02 6.99 -10.80
CA LYS A 123 0.13 6.78 -12.26
C LYS A 123 -0.84 5.71 -12.75
N LEU A 124 -1.02 4.61 -11.99
CA LEU A 124 -1.99 3.56 -12.29
C LEU A 124 -3.42 4.08 -12.35
N MET A 125 -3.76 5.11 -11.56
CA MET A 125 -5.08 5.72 -11.59
C MET A 125 -5.39 6.42 -12.93
N GLY A 126 -4.36 6.82 -13.68
CA GLY A 126 -4.51 7.37 -15.03
C GLY A 126 -4.88 6.34 -16.10
N LEU A 127 -4.75 5.04 -15.80
CA LEU A 127 -5.06 3.95 -16.74
C LEU A 127 -6.51 3.44 -16.57
N PRO A 128 -7.13 2.88 -17.62
CA PRO A 128 -8.48 2.30 -17.55
C PRO A 128 -8.50 0.93 -16.84
N LEU A 129 -7.97 0.88 -15.61
CA LEU A 129 -7.94 -0.30 -14.76
C LEU A 129 -9.07 -0.26 -13.72
N PRO A 130 -9.73 -1.40 -13.41
CA PRO A 130 -10.57 -1.52 -12.24
C PRO A 130 -9.74 -1.29 -10.98
N TYR A 131 -10.34 -0.68 -9.96
CA TYR A 131 -9.61 -0.34 -8.74
C TYR A 131 -9.04 -1.57 -8.02
N GLU A 132 -9.75 -2.69 -8.02
CA GLU A 132 -9.26 -3.96 -7.48
C GLU A 132 -7.97 -4.43 -8.16
N VAL A 133 -7.84 -4.24 -9.48
CA VAL A 133 -6.60 -4.55 -10.22
C VAL A 133 -5.47 -3.62 -9.78
N VAL A 134 -5.74 -2.32 -9.60
CA VAL A 134 -4.77 -1.37 -9.07
C VAL A 134 -4.29 -1.78 -7.68
N GLN A 135 -5.21 -2.18 -6.79
CA GLN A 135 -4.87 -2.66 -5.44
C GLN A 135 -4.01 -3.92 -5.46
N HIS A 136 -4.33 -4.88 -6.33
CA HIS A 136 -3.50 -6.08 -6.51
C HIS A 136 -2.11 -5.72 -7.02
N ILE A 137 -1.98 -4.85 -8.03
CA ILE A 137 -0.67 -4.43 -8.55
C ILE A 137 0.17 -3.79 -7.44
N LEU A 138 -0.39 -2.85 -6.68
CA LEU A 138 0.35 -2.15 -5.63
C LEU A 138 0.79 -3.07 -4.50
N SER A 139 -0.09 -3.95 -4.04
CA SER A 139 0.23 -4.93 -2.98
C SER A 139 1.26 -5.96 -3.44
N LEU A 140 1.13 -6.50 -4.66
CA LEU A 140 2.08 -7.46 -5.21
C LEU A 140 3.46 -6.85 -5.43
N VAL A 141 3.55 -5.66 -6.03
CA VAL A 141 4.83 -4.95 -6.22
C VAL A 141 5.48 -4.66 -4.87
N ALA A 142 4.73 -4.15 -3.89
CA ALA A 142 5.25 -3.84 -2.56
C ALA A 142 5.80 -5.08 -1.82
N HIS A 143 5.18 -6.25 -2.02
CA HIS A 143 5.39 -7.46 -1.22
C HIS A 143 5.95 -8.67 -1.97
N HIS A 144 6.37 -8.55 -3.23
CA HIS A 144 6.83 -9.70 -4.06
C HIS A 144 7.93 -10.55 -3.42
N HIS A 145 8.77 -9.98 -2.55
CA HIS A 145 9.87 -10.67 -1.87
C HIS A 145 9.47 -11.38 -0.57
N ILE A 146 8.22 -11.25 -0.12
CA ILE A 146 7.72 -11.79 1.16
C ILE A 146 7.67 -13.32 1.19
N PRO A 147 7.26 -14.07 0.14
CA PRO A 147 7.17 -15.53 0.19
C PRO A 147 8.46 -16.21 0.68
N ILE A 148 9.59 -15.87 0.06
CA ILE A 148 10.91 -16.40 0.44
C ILE A 148 11.28 -15.98 1.86
N ARG A 149 11.00 -14.73 2.24
CA ARG A 149 11.30 -14.21 3.58
C ARG A 149 10.56 -14.98 4.67
N LEU A 150 9.28 -15.30 4.46
CA LEU A 150 8.46 -16.00 5.45
C LEU A 150 8.98 -17.41 5.72
N VAL A 151 9.29 -18.16 4.66
CA VAL A 151 9.81 -19.52 4.80
C VAL A 151 11.20 -19.52 5.45
N ARG A 152 12.12 -18.67 4.98
CA ARG A 152 13.48 -18.58 5.54
C ARG A 152 13.52 -18.19 7.01
N ARG A 153 12.52 -17.45 7.48
CA ARG A 153 12.42 -17.02 8.89
C ARG A 153 11.57 -17.96 9.74
N ASN A 154 11.11 -19.08 9.20
CA ASN A 154 10.17 -19.98 9.87
C ASN A 154 8.99 -19.22 10.48
N ALA A 155 8.35 -18.37 9.67
CA ALA A 155 7.34 -17.44 10.14
C ALA A 155 6.11 -18.17 10.72
N SER A 156 5.61 -17.68 11.86
CA SER A 156 4.40 -18.18 12.52
C SER A 156 3.13 -17.96 11.71
N GLU A 157 2.06 -18.72 12.00
CA GLU A 157 0.72 -18.56 11.42
C GLU A 157 0.24 -17.10 11.43
N ARG A 158 0.34 -16.40 12.58
CA ARG A 158 -0.04 -14.98 12.69
C ARG A 158 0.67 -14.07 11.68
N THR A 159 1.90 -14.42 11.32
CA THR A 159 2.68 -13.65 10.32
C THR A 159 2.17 -13.95 8.92
N TYR A 160 1.79 -15.21 8.62
CA TYR A 160 1.11 -15.56 7.37
C TYR A 160 -0.24 -14.84 7.23
N ARG A 161 -1.07 -14.85 8.29
CA ARG A 161 -2.33 -14.09 8.33
C ARG A 161 -2.11 -12.60 8.09
N LYS A 162 -1.13 -11.99 8.77
CA LYS A 162 -0.74 -10.59 8.55
C LYS A 162 -0.43 -10.29 7.08
N PHE A 163 0.40 -11.10 6.41
CA PHE A 163 0.77 -10.80 5.02
C PHE A 163 -0.33 -11.16 4.02
N ALA A 164 -1.18 -12.13 4.31
CA ALA A 164 -2.38 -12.41 3.51
C ALA A 164 -3.38 -11.24 3.55
N ARG A 165 -3.36 -10.45 4.62
CA ARG A 165 -4.08 -9.17 4.75
C ARG A 165 -3.38 -8.00 4.04
N LEU A 166 -2.20 -8.19 3.47
CA LEU A 166 -1.52 -7.13 2.72
C LEU A 166 -1.53 -7.40 1.22
N ALA A 167 -1.51 -8.67 0.81
CA ALA A 167 -1.50 -9.08 -0.58
C ALA A 167 -2.09 -10.49 -0.75
N ASP A 168 -2.73 -10.74 -1.89
CA ASP A 168 -3.22 -12.06 -2.28
C ASP A 168 -2.04 -13.06 -2.32
N SER A 169 -2.11 -14.06 -1.46
CA SER A 169 -1.03 -15.04 -1.27
C SER A 169 -0.82 -15.96 -2.47
N GLU A 170 -1.86 -16.24 -3.25
CA GLU A 170 -1.77 -17.04 -4.46
C GLU A 170 -1.10 -16.26 -5.59
N LEU A 171 -1.50 -14.99 -5.78
CA LEU A 171 -0.84 -14.12 -6.75
C LEU A 171 0.61 -13.81 -6.36
N LEU A 172 0.88 -13.60 -5.07
CA LEU A 172 2.26 -13.46 -4.57
C LEU A 172 3.10 -14.70 -4.84
N PHE A 173 2.53 -15.89 -4.68
CA PHE A 173 3.23 -17.14 -5.01
C PHE A 173 3.60 -17.17 -6.49
N PHE A 174 2.65 -16.94 -7.40
CA PHE A 174 2.94 -17.00 -8.83
C PHE A 174 3.95 -15.95 -9.28
N LEU A 175 3.84 -14.72 -8.75
CA LEU A 175 4.82 -13.68 -9.02
C LEU A 175 6.21 -14.07 -8.52
N SER A 176 6.32 -14.54 -7.27
CA SER A 176 7.60 -14.95 -6.68
C SER A 176 8.19 -16.18 -7.38
N LEU A 177 7.36 -17.11 -7.84
CA LEU A 177 7.80 -18.29 -8.57
C LEU A 177 8.35 -17.90 -9.95
N ALA A 178 7.66 -17.01 -10.66
CA ALA A 178 8.13 -16.49 -11.95
C ALA A 178 9.41 -15.66 -11.82
N ASP A 179 9.53 -14.81 -10.79
CA ASP A 179 10.76 -14.08 -10.47
C ASP A 179 11.93 -15.06 -10.28
N MET A 180 11.74 -16.12 -9.47
CA MET A 180 12.80 -17.12 -9.26
C MET A 180 13.13 -17.94 -10.52
N ARG A 181 12.13 -18.34 -11.30
CA ARG A 181 12.36 -19.10 -12.56
C ARG A 181 13.01 -18.22 -13.64
N GLY A 182 12.68 -16.93 -13.69
CA GLY A 182 13.19 -15.94 -14.62
C GLY A 182 14.54 -15.32 -14.22
N ARG A 183 15.31 -15.98 -13.36
CA ARG A 183 16.58 -15.50 -12.81
C ARG A 183 17.69 -16.51 -13.05
N THR A 184 18.92 -16.05 -13.29
CA THR A 184 20.10 -16.91 -13.36
C THR A 184 20.94 -16.74 -12.09
N CYS A 185 20.89 -17.70 -11.17
CA CYS A 185 21.69 -17.67 -9.94
C CYS A 185 22.09 -19.07 -9.45
N MET A 186 23.15 -19.16 -8.63
CA MET A 186 23.70 -20.45 -8.18
C MET A 186 22.72 -21.28 -7.33
N ASP A 187 21.86 -20.63 -6.55
CA ASP A 187 20.96 -21.28 -5.60
C ASP A 187 19.50 -21.34 -6.11
N GLN A 188 19.27 -21.15 -7.41
CA GLN A 188 17.94 -21.02 -8.00
C GLN A 188 16.99 -22.16 -7.60
N LYS A 189 17.43 -23.42 -7.74
CA LYS A 189 16.62 -24.60 -7.37
C LYS A 189 16.15 -24.54 -5.91
N LYS A 190 17.04 -24.19 -4.98
CA LYS A 190 16.73 -24.05 -3.56
C LYS A 190 15.75 -22.90 -3.31
N GLN A 191 15.88 -21.79 -4.05
CA GLN A 191 14.94 -20.68 -3.95
C GLN A 191 13.55 -21.07 -4.46
N ILE A 192 13.46 -21.80 -5.57
CA ILE A 192 12.19 -22.34 -6.09
C ILE A 192 11.54 -23.28 -5.05
N GLU A 193 12.30 -24.21 -4.46
CA GLU A 193 11.81 -25.08 -3.38
C GLU A 193 11.30 -24.28 -2.17
N THR A 194 11.96 -23.16 -1.87
CA THR A 194 11.52 -22.22 -0.80
C THR A 194 10.17 -21.59 -1.15
N VAL A 195 9.97 -21.14 -2.40
CA VAL A 195 8.69 -20.57 -2.86
C VAL A 195 7.58 -21.63 -2.86
N GLU A 196 7.86 -22.87 -3.26
CA GLU A 196 6.89 -23.98 -3.16
C GLU A 196 6.52 -24.31 -1.71
N THR A 197 7.48 -24.19 -0.79
CA THR A 197 7.23 -24.34 0.65
C THR A 197 6.28 -23.26 1.16
N PHE A 198 6.40 -22.02 0.65
CA PHE A 198 5.46 -20.95 0.99
C PHE A 198 4.02 -21.33 0.60
N ARG A 199 3.79 -21.91 -0.58
CA ARG A 199 2.46 -22.41 -0.99
C ARG A 199 1.91 -23.44 -0.01
N LYS A 200 2.74 -24.38 0.44
CA LYS A 200 2.35 -25.40 1.44
C LYS A 200 1.95 -24.76 2.77
N HIS A 201 2.78 -23.86 3.29
CA HIS A 201 2.50 -23.17 4.56
C HIS A 201 1.27 -22.26 4.47
N ALA A 202 1.11 -21.50 3.38
CA ALA A 202 -0.06 -20.65 3.17
C ALA A 202 -1.36 -21.47 3.13
N LYS A 203 -1.35 -22.66 2.50
CA LYS A 203 -2.49 -23.59 2.53
C LYS A 203 -2.73 -24.17 3.93
N GLN A 204 -1.68 -24.61 4.60
CA GLN A 204 -1.76 -25.17 5.96
C GLN A 204 -2.34 -24.16 6.96
N HIS A 205 -1.98 -22.88 6.84
CA HIS A 205 -2.49 -21.81 7.66
C HIS A 205 -3.84 -21.23 7.19
N GLY A 206 -4.45 -21.80 6.15
CA GLY A 206 -5.77 -21.38 5.66
C GLY A 206 -5.79 -19.99 5.00
N VAL A 207 -4.66 -19.48 4.53
CA VAL A 207 -4.55 -18.12 3.95
C VAL A 207 -4.32 -18.10 2.43
N TRP A 208 -4.38 -19.26 1.77
CA TRP A 208 -4.17 -19.39 0.32
C TRP A 208 -5.32 -18.78 -0.50
N GLY A 209 -5.06 -17.70 -1.25
CA GLY A 209 -6.06 -17.03 -2.08
C GLY A 209 -7.22 -16.41 -1.29
N VAL A 210 -7.04 -16.19 0.02
CA VAL A 210 -8.05 -15.59 0.90
C VAL A 210 -7.91 -14.07 0.90
N SER A 211 -9.02 -13.35 0.68
CA SER A 211 -9.04 -11.88 0.65
C SER A 211 -9.21 -11.23 2.03
N ASP A 212 -9.84 -11.91 2.99
CA ASP A 212 -9.99 -11.44 4.38
C ASP A 212 -9.63 -12.56 5.37
N PRO A 213 -8.36 -12.64 5.83
CA PRO A 213 -7.91 -13.68 6.76
C PRO A 213 -8.47 -13.52 8.20
N TYR A 214 -9.27 -12.48 8.45
CA TYR A 214 -9.97 -12.22 9.71
C TYR A 214 -11.50 -12.11 9.51
N GLY A 215 -12.03 -12.67 8.41
CA GLY A 215 -13.46 -12.62 8.09
C GLY A 215 -14.34 -13.30 9.16
N ASP A 216 -13.85 -14.38 9.77
CA ASP A 216 -14.46 -15.07 10.90
C ASP A 216 -14.55 -14.15 12.15
N TRP A 217 -13.48 -13.41 12.45
CA TRP A 217 -13.46 -12.46 13.57
C TRP A 217 -14.39 -11.29 13.31
N ARG A 218 -14.48 -10.82 12.06
CA ARG A 218 -15.42 -9.77 11.66
C ARG A 218 -16.86 -10.23 11.91
N GLN A 219 -17.24 -11.43 11.48
CA GLN A 219 -18.58 -11.98 11.72
C GLN A 219 -18.89 -12.15 13.21
N PHE A 220 -17.90 -12.60 13.99
CA PHE A 220 -18.01 -12.67 15.45
C PHE A 220 -18.33 -11.29 16.05
N PHE A 221 -17.56 -10.26 15.74
CA PHE A 221 -17.81 -8.92 16.28
C PHE A 221 -19.09 -8.27 15.75
N GLU A 222 -19.50 -8.56 14.50
CA GLU A 222 -20.80 -8.12 13.98
C GLU A 222 -21.96 -8.64 14.86
N THR A 223 -21.83 -9.84 15.41
CA THR A 223 -22.82 -10.45 16.30
C THR A 223 -22.70 -9.91 17.73
N GLU A 224 -21.52 -9.99 18.34
CA GLU A 224 -21.29 -9.64 19.75
C GLU A 224 -21.42 -8.14 20.04
N LEU A 225 -21.18 -7.30 19.04
CA LEU A 225 -21.30 -5.85 19.16
C LEU A 225 -22.57 -5.31 18.50
N ALA A 226 -23.60 -6.13 18.25
CA ALA A 226 -24.80 -5.71 17.52
C ALA A 226 -25.49 -4.44 18.07
N ASN A 227 -25.34 -4.15 19.37
CA ASN A 227 -25.90 -2.97 20.03
C ASN A 227 -24.98 -1.74 20.01
N PHE A 228 -23.79 -1.84 19.42
CA PHE A 228 -22.81 -0.76 19.32
C PHE A 228 -22.82 -0.13 17.93
N ASP A 229 -22.35 1.12 17.84
CA ASP A 229 -22.21 1.79 16.56
C ASP A 229 -21.11 1.15 15.68
N LYS A 230 -21.12 1.45 14.38
CA LYS A 230 -20.13 0.91 13.44
C LYS A 230 -18.70 1.30 13.82
N ASP A 231 -18.48 2.42 14.49
CA ASP A 231 -17.15 2.88 14.90
C ASP A 231 -16.55 2.00 16.00
N ALA A 232 -17.36 1.61 16.97
CA ALA A 232 -16.98 0.63 17.99
C ALA A 232 -16.60 -0.70 17.32
N HIS A 233 -17.37 -1.18 16.34
CA HIS A 233 -17.02 -2.40 15.59
C HIS A 233 -15.64 -2.30 14.96
N GLY A 234 -15.34 -1.19 14.27
CA GLY A 234 -14.03 -1.00 13.65
C GLY A 234 -12.89 -0.81 14.63
N LEU A 235 -13.15 -0.19 15.78
CA LEU A 235 -12.16 -0.02 16.84
C LEU A 235 -11.79 -1.38 17.45
N VAL A 236 -12.80 -2.19 17.81
CA VAL A 236 -12.59 -3.50 18.42
C VAL A 236 -11.92 -4.44 17.44
N LEU A 237 -12.43 -4.56 16.20
CA LEU A 237 -11.81 -5.41 15.18
C LEU A 237 -10.38 -4.96 14.86
N GLY A 238 -10.15 -3.66 14.68
CA GLY A 238 -8.83 -3.12 14.37
C GLY A 238 -7.81 -3.37 15.49
N ASN A 239 -8.21 -3.19 16.76
CA ASN A 239 -7.37 -3.53 17.90
C ASN A 239 -7.15 -5.05 18.01
N ALA A 240 -8.18 -5.87 17.76
CA ALA A 240 -8.09 -7.32 17.78
C ALA A 240 -7.04 -7.82 16.76
N ILE A 241 -7.11 -7.37 15.51
CA ILE A 241 -6.13 -7.71 14.47
C ILE A 241 -4.73 -7.27 14.89
N ARG A 242 -4.57 -6.03 15.35
CA ARG A 242 -3.25 -5.51 15.80
C ARG A 242 -2.69 -6.27 16.99
N ASP A 243 -3.53 -6.74 17.90
CA ASP A 243 -3.13 -7.58 19.03
C ASP A 243 -2.77 -8.99 18.58
N ALA A 244 -3.55 -9.61 17.70
CA ALA A 244 -3.32 -10.95 17.17
C ALA A 244 -2.01 -11.03 16.38
N GLU A 245 -1.79 -10.06 15.47
CA GLU A 245 -0.56 -9.97 14.67
C GLU A 245 0.68 -9.74 15.53
N ALA A 246 0.52 -9.08 16.68
CA ALA A 246 1.59 -8.89 17.65
C ALA A 246 1.74 -10.04 18.65
N GLY A 247 0.83 -11.03 18.63
CA GLY A 247 0.83 -12.15 19.57
C GLY A 247 0.33 -11.83 20.98
N ARG A 248 -0.44 -10.75 21.13
CA ARG A 248 -1.04 -10.35 22.41
C ARG A 248 -2.38 -11.02 22.69
N ILE A 249 -3.02 -11.59 21.67
CA ILE A 249 -4.23 -12.43 21.77
C ILE A 249 -4.17 -13.55 20.74
N SER A 250 -4.98 -14.58 20.96
CA SER A 250 -5.16 -15.68 20.00
C SER A 250 -6.61 -15.86 19.53
N THR A 251 -7.59 -15.27 20.23
CA THR A 251 -9.02 -15.44 19.92
C THR A 251 -9.78 -14.10 19.93
N PRO A 252 -10.92 -14.01 19.22
CA PRO A 252 -11.73 -12.79 19.23
C PRO A 252 -12.42 -12.52 20.58
N GLU A 253 -12.66 -13.54 21.42
CA GLU A 253 -13.22 -13.40 22.77
C GLU A 253 -12.25 -12.66 23.72
N GLU A 254 -10.95 -12.93 23.61
CA GLU A 254 -9.91 -12.19 24.36
C GLU A 254 -9.91 -10.71 23.98
N ALA A 255 -10.08 -10.41 22.68
CA ALA A 255 -10.23 -9.04 22.20
C ALA A 255 -11.52 -8.38 22.70
N LEU A 256 -12.64 -9.11 22.69
CA LEU A 256 -13.91 -8.60 23.20
C LEU A 256 -13.80 -8.23 24.68
N THR A 257 -13.16 -9.08 25.49
CA THR A 257 -12.90 -8.81 26.91
C THR A 257 -12.05 -7.56 27.11
N LYS A 258 -10.94 -7.44 26.37
CA LYS A 258 -10.09 -6.23 26.40
C LYS A 258 -10.84 -4.97 25.98
N SER A 259 -11.80 -5.09 25.07
CA SER A 259 -12.55 -3.94 24.55
C SER A 259 -13.49 -3.28 25.55
N CYS A 260 -13.90 -3.98 26.60
CA CYS A 260 -14.76 -3.41 27.65
C CYS A 260 -14.18 -2.14 28.30
N ALA A 261 -12.86 -1.95 28.25
CA ALA A 261 -12.21 -0.76 28.80
C ALA A 261 -12.41 0.52 27.97
N TYR A 262 -12.82 0.42 26.71
CA TYR A 262 -12.85 1.56 25.79
C TYR A 262 -14.01 1.56 24.78
N ARG A 263 -14.75 0.46 24.59
CA ARG A 263 -15.74 0.33 23.50
C ARG A 263 -16.96 1.23 23.65
N ASP A 264 -17.26 1.69 24.86
CA ASP A 264 -18.43 2.55 25.14
C ASP A 264 -18.16 4.03 24.82
N ALA A 265 -16.91 4.48 24.98
CA ALA A 265 -16.51 5.86 24.69
C ALA A 265 -15.03 5.91 24.30
N PHE A 266 -14.76 6.40 23.09
CA PHE A 266 -13.41 6.47 22.53
C PHE A 266 -13.24 7.67 21.57
N PRO A 267 -12.03 8.24 21.50
CA PRO A 267 -11.72 9.30 20.55
C PRO A 267 -11.70 8.77 19.11
N ARG A 268 -11.90 9.65 18.14
CA ARG A 268 -11.82 9.33 16.70
C ARG A 268 -10.71 10.15 16.08
N LEU A 269 -9.75 9.50 15.44
CA LEU A 269 -8.62 10.16 14.80
C LEU A 269 -8.62 9.87 13.30
N VAL A 270 -8.82 10.92 12.50
CA VAL A 270 -8.67 10.87 11.05
C VAL A 270 -7.33 11.45 10.65
N ILE A 271 -6.52 10.70 9.89
CA ILE A 271 -5.23 11.15 9.38
C ILE A 271 -5.35 11.33 7.87
N MET A 272 -5.11 12.53 7.36
CA MET A 272 -5.18 12.80 5.93
C MET A 272 -3.86 12.41 5.24
N CYS A 273 -3.89 11.76 4.08
CA CYS A 273 -2.70 11.36 3.34
C CYS A 273 -2.88 11.73 1.86
N GLY A 274 -2.06 12.66 1.38
CA GLY A 274 -2.09 13.08 -0.01
C GLY A 274 -1.33 14.38 -0.23
N PRO A 275 -0.82 14.62 -1.45
CA PRO A 275 -0.03 15.80 -1.77
C PRO A 275 -0.87 17.08 -1.70
N SER A 276 -0.20 18.22 -1.82
CA SER A 276 -0.85 19.50 -2.13
C SER A 276 -1.72 19.35 -3.39
N GLY A 277 -2.89 19.99 -3.41
CA GLY A 277 -3.85 19.84 -4.51
C GLY A 277 -4.74 18.59 -4.45
N ALA A 278 -4.50 17.66 -3.52
CA ALA A 278 -5.31 16.44 -3.38
C ALA A 278 -6.78 16.68 -3.01
N GLY A 279 -7.10 17.81 -2.37
CA GLY A 279 -8.47 18.12 -1.93
C GLY A 279 -8.78 17.80 -0.46
N LYS A 280 -7.74 17.56 0.36
CA LYS A 280 -7.86 17.24 1.81
C LYS A 280 -8.80 18.16 2.57
N SER A 281 -8.53 19.46 2.59
CA SER A 281 -9.32 20.44 3.36
C SER A 281 -10.75 20.60 2.83
N SER A 282 -10.99 20.38 1.52
CA SER A 282 -12.34 20.33 0.96
C SER A 282 -13.08 19.07 1.39
N TRP A 283 -12.39 17.93 1.44
CA TRP A 283 -12.96 16.68 1.94
C TRP A 283 -13.31 16.77 3.42
N ILE A 284 -12.45 17.39 4.25
CA ILE A 284 -12.72 17.62 5.68
C ILE A 284 -14.01 18.42 5.86
N ARG A 285 -14.09 19.60 5.22
CA ARG A 285 -15.28 20.48 5.31
C ARG A 285 -16.57 19.81 4.85
N LYS A 286 -16.48 18.92 3.86
CA LYS A 286 -17.66 18.23 3.30
C LYS A 286 -18.10 17.04 4.15
N ASN A 287 -17.17 16.21 4.62
CA ASN A 287 -17.50 14.87 5.15
C ASN A 287 -17.46 14.80 6.68
N ILE A 288 -16.65 15.64 7.33
CA ILE A 288 -16.45 15.63 8.78
C ILE A 288 -16.35 17.06 9.35
N PRO A 289 -17.31 17.96 9.03
CA PRO A 289 -17.27 19.35 9.48
C PRO A 289 -17.28 19.51 11.01
N GLU A 290 -17.74 18.48 11.74
CA GLU A 290 -17.81 18.48 13.20
C GLU A 290 -16.50 18.05 13.88
N TYR A 291 -15.50 17.58 13.13
CA TYR A 291 -14.21 17.16 13.69
C TYR A 291 -13.32 18.36 13.99
N HIS A 292 -12.63 18.33 15.13
CA HIS A 292 -11.62 19.32 15.45
C HIS A 292 -10.41 19.16 14.53
N ALA A 293 -10.06 20.20 13.78
CA ALA A 293 -8.94 20.17 12.85
C ALA A 293 -7.63 20.59 13.53
N VAL A 294 -6.65 19.70 13.51
CA VAL A 294 -5.24 20.02 13.81
C VAL A 294 -4.52 20.17 12.47
N SER A 295 -4.49 21.40 11.95
CA SER A 295 -3.86 21.77 10.68
C SER A 295 -2.44 22.29 10.91
N LEU A 296 -1.46 21.61 10.31
CA LEU A 296 -0.07 22.07 10.40
C LEU A 296 0.13 23.39 9.65
N ASP A 297 -0.59 23.60 8.55
CA ASP A 297 -0.48 24.84 7.77
C ASP A 297 -1.01 26.04 8.59
N ASP A 298 -2.14 25.87 9.28
CA ASP A 298 -2.72 26.93 10.12
C ASP A 298 -1.84 27.22 11.34
N LEU A 299 -1.22 26.19 11.92
CA LEU A 299 -0.26 26.36 13.00
C LEU A 299 1.05 27.03 12.53
N ARG A 300 1.53 26.76 11.30
CA ARG A 300 2.67 27.49 10.72
C ARG A 300 2.33 28.97 10.55
N GLU A 301 1.14 29.28 10.04
CA GLU A 301 0.68 30.66 9.90
C GLU A 301 0.63 31.40 11.24
N LYS A 302 0.10 30.76 12.29
CA LYS A 302 0.05 31.35 13.64
C LYS A 302 1.42 31.54 14.31
N ILE A 303 2.35 30.60 14.13
CA ILE A 303 3.65 30.57 14.86
C ILE A 303 4.78 31.30 14.10
N ALA A 304 4.81 31.14 12.78
CA ALA A 304 5.83 31.69 11.90
C ALA A 304 5.35 32.90 11.08
N GLY A 305 4.05 33.22 11.11
CA GLY A 305 3.46 34.37 10.41
C GLY A 305 3.14 34.10 8.94
N LYS A 306 3.67 33.03 8.33
CA LYS A 306 3.37 32.60 6.95
C LYS A 306 3.32 31.09 6.83
N ARG A 307 2.37 30.56 6.04
CA ARG A 307 2.24 29.11 5.77
C ARG A 307 3.48 28.48 5.13
N ALA A 308 4.18 29.26 4.30
CA ALA A 308 5.38 28.82 3.59
C ALA A 308 6.67 28.85 4.44
N ASP A 309 6.64 29.47 5.62
CA ASP A 309 7.83 29.59 6.48
C ASP A 309 8.08 28.29 7.25
N GLN A 310 9.22 27.66 6.96
CA GLN A 310 9.67 26.42 7.61
C GLN A 310 10.67 26.64 8.75
N SER A 311 11.06 27.88 9.05
CA SER A 311 12.08 28.21 10.07
C SER A 311 11.75 27.71 11.48
N LYS A 312 10.45 27.56 11.80
CA LYS A 312 9.95 27.10 13.11
C LYS A 312 9.23 25.76 13.05
N ASN A 313 9.56 24.90 12.08
CA ASN A 313 8.84 23.65 11.85
C ASN A 313 8.78 22.75 13.10
N ASP A 314 9.85 22.66 13.89
CA ASP A 314 9.86 21.86 15.12
C ASP A 314 8.87 22.36 16.18
N GLN A 315 8.72 23.68 16.31
CA GLN A 315 7.77 24.27 17.26
C GLN A 315 6.34 23.99 16.81
N VAL A 316 6.08 24.09 15.50
CA VAL A 316 4.77 23.79 14.90
C VAL A 316 4.40 22.33 15.09
N VAL A 317 5.32 21.40 14.84
CA VAL A 317 5.08 19.96 15.04
C VAL A 317 4.81 19.65 16.51
N ARG A 318 5.54 20.26 17.45
CA ARG A 318 5.28 20.10 18.89
C ARG A 318 3.88 20.60 19.26
N ALA A 319 3.54 21.83 18.87
CA ALA A 319 2.23 22.42 19.13
C ALA A 319 1.09 21.57 18.55
N ALA A 320 1.24 21.06 17.32
CA ALA A 320 0.26 20.19 16.69
C ALA A 320 0.09 18.88 17.49
N ARG A 321 1.19 18.25 17.91
CA ARG A 321 1.13 17.01 18.70
C ARG A 321 0.49 17.22 20.07
N ASP A 322 0.73 18.36 20.71
CA ASP A 322 0.14 18.66 22.01
C ASP A 322 -1.36 18.94 21.88
N ALA A 323 -1.79 19.68 20.87
CA ALA A 323 -3.22 19.85 20.54
C ALA A 323 -3.89 18.51 20.24
N LEU A 324 -3.23 17.62 19.48
CA LEU A 324 -3.75 16.28 19.22
C LEU A 324 -3.92 15.48 20.52
N LYS A 325 -2.93 15.49 21.42
CA LYS A 325 -3.06 14.80 22.72
C LYS A 325 -4.23 15.34 23.53
N GLU A 326 -4.41 16.65 23.56
CA GLU A 326 -5.52 17.30 24.27
C GLU A 326 -6.88 16.85 23.71
N HIS A 327 -7.04 16.82 22.39
CA HIS A 327 -8.28 16.30 21.79
C HIS A 327 -8.50 14.81 22.11
N LEU A 328 -7.44 13.99 22.02
CA LEU A 328 -7.54 12.57 22.31
C LEU A 328 -7.87 12.30 23.78
N SER A 329 -7.28 13.03 24.74
CA SER A 329 -7.57 12.88 26.17
C SER A 329 -8.99 13.28 26.53
N ASN A 330 -9.58 14.23 25.79
CA ASN A 330 -10.95 14.68 25.99
C ASN A 330 -11.97 13.85 25.18
N CYS A 331 -11.56 12.70 24.62
CA CYS A 331 -12.43 11.80 23.85
C CYS A 331 -13.07 12.48 22.61
N HIS A 332 -12.38 13.48 22.03
CA HIS A 332 -12.91 14.23 20.90
C HIS A 332 -12.76 13.48 19.56
N LYS A 333 -13.53 13.94 18.57
CA LYS A 333 -13.34 13.64 17.15
C LYS A 333 -12.33 14.63 16.57
N VAL A 334 -11.19 14.15 16.07
CA VAL A 334 -10.07 14.99 15.63
C VAL A 334 -9.57 14.55 14.25
N VAL A 335 -9.28 15.52 13.39
CA VAL A 335 -8.62 15.31 12.10
C VAL A 335 -7.24 15.94 12.11
N TRP A 336 -6.25 15.16 11.71
CA TRP A 336 -4.87 15.58 11.50
C TRP A 336 -4.68 15.97 10.03
N ASP A 337 -4.79 17.28 9.75
CA ASP A 337 -4.66 17.84 8.39
C ASP A 337 -3.20 18.20 8.09
N ALA A 338 -2.53 17.27 7.43
CA ALA A 338 -1.22 17.45 6.82
C ALA A 338 -1.11 16.55 5.59
N THR A 339 0.00 16.64 4.86
CA THR A 339 0.22 15.80 3.66
C THR A 339 0.49 14.34 4.00
N ASN A 340 1.15 14.06 5.14
CA ASN A 340 1.47 12.73 5.70
C ASN A 340 1.98 11.70 4.67
N LEU A 341 2.89 12.15 3.80
CA LEU A 341 3.37 11.38 2.65
C LEU A 341 4.35 10.26 3.02
N ARG A 342 5.08 10.41 4.13
CA ARG A 342 6.04 9.40 4.62
C ARG A 342 5.41 8.53 5.70
N ARG A 343 5.72 7.24 5.67
CA ARG A 343 5.21 6.24 6.63
C ARG A 343 5.59 6.59 8.06
N GLU A 344 6.82 7.03 8.30
CA GLU A 344 7.28 7.39 9.65
C GLU A 344 6.38 8.44 10.32
N TYR A 345 5.92 9.44 9.56
CA TYR A 345 5.03 10.47 10.09
C TYR A 345 3.63 9.92 10.36
N ARG A 346 3.09 9.09 9.46
CA ARG A 346 1.81 8.41 9.69
C ARG A 346 1.86 7.50 10.92
N ASP A 347 2.88 6.65 11.02
CA ASP A 347 3.11 5.76 12.15
C ASP A 347 3.18 6.54 13.48
N ALA A 348 3.87 7.68 13.50
CA ALA A 348 4.02 8.47 14.71
C ALA A 348 2.69 9.07 15.23
N ILE A 349 1.74 9.33 14.32
CA ILE A 349 0.40 9.85 14.63
C ILE A 349 -0.58 8.70 14.93
N SER A 350 -0.59 7.64 14.11
CA SER A 350 -1.39 6.44 14.36
C SER A 350 -1.07 5.82 15.73
N ARG A 351 0.21 5.67 16.08
CA ARG A 351 0.63 5.14 17.40
C ARG A 351 0.16 6.01 18.56
N LEU A 352 0.13 7.33 18.36
CA LEU A 352 -0.43 8.23 19.37
C LEU A 352 -1.92 7.98 19.54
N GLY A 353 -2.68 7.90 18.46
CA GLY A 353 -4.11 7.53 18.51
C GLY A 353 -4.35 6.20 19.22
N PHE A 354 -3.59 5.16 18.86
CA PHE A 354 -3.70 3.84 19.48
C PHE A 354 -3.44 3.86 21.00
N LYS A 355 -2.51 4.70 21.47
CA LYS A 355 -2.21 4.85 22.91
C LYS A 355 -3.41 5.42 23.70
N TYR A 356 -4.24 6.23 23.05
CA TYR A 356 -5.46 6.81 23.63
C TYR A 356 -6.72 6.01 23.28
N HIS A 357 -6.58 4.75 22.81
CA HIS A 357 -7.69 3.92 22.35
C HIS A 357 -8.55 4.56 21.25
N ALA A 358 -7.96 5.45 20.45
CA ALA A 358 -8.68 6.11 19.37
C ALA A 358 -9.00 5.15 18.22
N LEU A 359 -10.15 5.33 17.60
CA LEU A 359 -10.41 4.78 16.27
C LEU A 359 -9.60 5.57 15.24
N VAL A 360 -8.47 4.98 14.80
CA VAL A 360 -7.59 5.59 13.80
C VAL A 360 -8.03 5.21 12.38
N THR A 361 -8.37 6.22 11.59
CA THR A 361 -8.72 6.10 10.16
C THR A 361 -7.73 6.90 9.31
N LEU A 362 -7.13 6.26 8.31
CA LEU A 362 -6.24 6.92 7.35
C LEU A 362 -7.02 7.21 6.06
N VAL A 363 -7.09 8.47 5.64
CA VAL A 363 -7.79 8.90 4.41
C VAL A 363 -6.75 9.22 3.34
N VAL A 364 -6.64 8.37 2.31
CA VAL A 364 -5.62 8.40 1.27
C VAL A 364 -6.23 8.91 -0.03
N PHE A 365 -5.71 10.01 -0.57
CA PHE A 365 -6.17 10.56 -1.85
C PHE A 365 -5.44 9.84 -2.99
N HIS A 366 -6.19 9.06 -3.77
CA HIS A 366 -5.67 8.20 -4.81
C HIS A 366 -6.34 8.58 -6.14
N GLN A 367 -5.67 9.45 -6.89
CA GLN A 367 -6.18 10.01 -8.14
C GLN A 367 -5.04 10.08 -9.16
N PRO A 368 -5.33 10.25 -10.47
CA PRO A 368 -4.29 10.46 -11.47
C PRO A 368 -3.41 11.65 -11.09
N GLU A 369 -2.10 11.53 -11.29
CA GLU A 369 -1.13 12.55 -10.88
C GLU A 369 -1.48 13.94 -11.43
N GLN A 370 -1.93 13.99 -12.68
CA GLN A 370 -2.27 15.22 -13.41
C GLN A 370 -3.38 16.00 -12.71
N VAL A 371 -4.28 15.32 -11.99
CA VAL A 371 -5.36 15.97 -11.23
C VAL A 371 -4.79 16.79 -10.08
N PHE A 372 -3.74 16.33 -9.41
CA PHE A 372 -3.10 17.09 -8.33
C PHE A 372 -2.45 18.37 -8.86
N PHE A 373 -1.76 18.30 -9.99
CA PHE A 373 -1.13 19.46 -10.63
C PHE A 373 -2.18 20.47 -11.12
N ALA A 374 -3.23 20.00 -11.80
CA ALA A 374 -4.32 20.85 -12.26
C ALA A 374 -4.97 21.60 -11.10
N ARG A 375 -5.38 20.87 -10.04
CA ARG A 375 -5.99 21.49 -8.86
C ARG A 375 -5.02 22.42 -8.13
N ASN A 376 -3.73 22.12 -8.08
CA ASN A 376 -2.78 22.99 -7.40
C ASN A 376 -2.66 24.36 -8.06
N ARG A 377 -2.74 24.44 -9.40
CA ARG A 377 -2.70 25.72 -10.14
C ARG A 377 -3.90 26.63 -9.84
N GLU A 378 -5.03 26.05 -9.47
CA GLU A 378 -6.28 26.79 -9.20
C GLU A 378 -6.43 27.23 -7.72
N ARG A 379 -5.48 26.86 -6.84
CA ARG A 379 -5.59 27.14 -5.41
C ARG A 379 -5.15 28.57 -5.08
N GLU A 380 -5.89 29.21 -4.16
CA GLU A 380 -5.52 30.48 -3.52
C GLU A 380 -4.09 30.43 -2.93
N HIS A 381 -3.74 29.30 -2.33
CA HIS A 381 -2.39 29.03 -1.82
C HIS A 381 -1.77 27.86 -2.59
N ALA A 382 -1.44 28.09 -3.85
CA ALA A 382 -0.69 27.15 -4.68
C ALA A 382 0.75 26.99 -4.16
N VAL A 383 1.26 25.75 -4.18
CA VAL A 383 2.69 25.50 -3.97
C VAL A 383 3.43 25.48 -5.31
N PRO A 384 4.73 25.84 -5.37
CA PRO A 384 5.53 25.68 -6.58
C PRO A 384 5.44 24.25 -7.13
N GLU A 385 5.51 24.10 -8.46
CA GLU A 385 5.34 22.79 -9.11
C GLU A 385 6.44 21.81 -8.67
N GLU A 386 7.66 22.30 -8.46
CA GLU A 386 8.79 21.51 -7.99
C GLU A 386 8.52 20.93 -6.58
N VAL A 387 7.83 21.68 -5.72
CA VAL A 387 7.44 21.21 -4.38
C VAL A 387 6.42 20.08 -4.50
N LEU A 388 5.46 20.20 -5.41
CA LEU A 388 4.47 19.13 -5.65
C LEU A 388 5.14 17.88 -6.25
N GLN A 389 6.05 18.04 -7.21
CA GLN A 389 6.84 16.94 -7.76
C GLN A 389 7.65 16.23 -6.66
N GLN A 390 8.31 16.98 -5.78
CA GLN A 390 9.02 16.42 -4.62
C GLN A 390 8.07 15.66 -3.68
N GLN A 391 6.88 16.21 -3.41
CA GLN A 391 5.87 15.53 -2.60
C GLN A 391 5.45 14.17 -3.20
N MET A 392 5.25 14.12 -4.52
CA MET A 392 4.96 12.87 -5.23
C MET A 392 6.11 11.88 -5.13
N ALA A 393 7.35 12.34 -5.31
CA ALA A 393 8.54 11.49 -5.25
C ALA A 393 8.85 10.92 -3.85
N ILE A 394 8.46 11.62 -2.78
CA ILE A 394 8.65 11.14 -1.39
C ILE A 394 7.47 10.36 -0.83
N LEU A 395 6.36 10.26 -1.56
CA LEU A 395 5.21 9.48 -1.13
C LEU A 395 5.66 8.04 -0.88
N GLU A 396 5.28 7.51 0.28
CA GLU A 396 5.38 6.10 0.62
C GLU A 396 3.96 5.56 0.70
N TRP A 397 3.60 4.69 -0.25
CA TRP A 397 2.26 4.13 -0.39
C TRP A 397 1.83 3.43 0.91
N PRO A 398 0.65 3.77 1.46
CA PRO A 398 0.21 3.18 2.72
C PRO A 398 -0.27 1.74 2.56
N ASP A 399 -0.01 0.93 3.59
CA ASP A 399 -0.52 -0.44 3.69
C ASP A 399 -1.51 -0.58 4.86
N ALA A 400 -2.29 -1.67 4.84
CA ALA A 400 -3.37 -1.90 5.80
C ALA A 400 -2.90 -2.06 7.26
N SER A 401 -1.60 -2.18 7.52
CA SER A 401 -1.09 -2.26 8.90
C SER A 401 -0.96 -0.91 9.61
N GLU A 402 -1.18 0.20 8.92
CA GLU A 402 -0.92 1.56 9.44
C GLU A 402 -2.07 2.16 10.27
N ALA A 403 -3.30 1.65 10.15
CA ALA A 403 -4.50 2.19 10.79
C ALA A 403 -5.54 1.08 11.05
N HIS A 404 -6.61 1.37 11.80
CA HIS A 404 -7.76 0.44 11.92
C HIS A 404 -8.61 0.41 10.65
N ARG A 405 -8.60 1.52 9.88
CA ARG A 405 -9.32 1.70 8.63
C ARG A 405 -8.51 2.54 7.68
N ILE A 406 -8.58 2.22 6.39
CA ILE A 406 -7.98 3.03 5.33
C ILE A 406 -9.04 3.34 4.28
N PHE A 407 -9.23 4.63 4.01
CA PHE A 407 -10.21 5.15 3.08
C PHE A 407 -9.50 5.72 1.87
N PHE A 408 -9.70 5.12 0.70
CA PHE A 408 -9.13 5.62 -0.56
C PHE A 408 -10.13 6.55 -1.25
N ILE A 409 -9.71 7.77 -1.54
CA ILE A 409 -10.53 8.83 -2.13
C ILE A 409 -10.09 9.10 -3.57
N GLY A 410 -10.98 8.79 -4.52
CA GLY A 410 -10.73 8.94 -5.95
C GLY A 410 -11.95 8.52 -6.76
N GLU A 411 -12.03 8.95 -8.02
CA GLU A 411 -13.18 8.66 -8.89
C GLU A 411 -13.42 7.16 -9.12
N LYS A 412 -12.33 6.38 -9.17
CA LYS A 412 -12.38 4.92 -9.33
C LYS A 412 -12.44 4.17 -8.00
N CYS A 413 -12.21 4.86 -6.88
CA CYS A 413 -12.23 4.22 -5.57
C CYS A 413 -13.68 3.82 -5.23
N LEU A 414 -13.85 2.68 -4.56
CA LEU A 414 -15.16 2.22 -4.11
C LEU A 414 -15.82 3.27 -3.19
N ASN A 415 -17.16 3.33 -3.22
CA ASN A 415 -17.95 4.35 -2.54
C ASN A 415 -17.61 4.39 -1.03
N PRO A 416 -17.40 5.55 -0.39
CA PRO A 416 -17.15 5.64 1.05
C PRO A 416 -18.23 4.97 1.94
N ASP A 417 -19.47 4.82 1.46
CA ASP A 417 -20.55 4.09 2.13
C ASP A 417 -20.55 2.58 1.84
N GLU A 418 -20.02 2.17 0.69
CA GLU A 418 -19.66 0.78 0.45
C GLU A 418 -18.36 0.55 1.19
N ARG A 419 -18.49 0.23 2.49
CA ARG A 419 -17.43 -0.23 3.40
C ARG A 419 -16.25 -0.62 2.55
N ILE A 420 -15.28 0.27 2.49
CA ILE A 420 -14.08 0.06 1.73
C ILE A 420 -13.70 -1.39 2.02
N LYS A 421 -13.54 -2.21 0.97
CA LYS A 421 -12.59 -3.33 0.98
C LYS A 421 -11.18 -2.76 1.20
N GLY A 422 -11.05 -1.89 2.20
CA GLY A 422 -9.86 -1.69 2.94
C GLY A 422 -9.76 -3.03 3.59
N PHE A 423 -8.79 -3.78 3.11
CA PHE A 423 -8.01 -4.60 3.99
C PHE A 423 -8.20 -4.09 5.42
N PRO A 424 -8.94 -4.82 6.28
CA PRO A 424 -8.84 -4.58 7.71
C PRO A 424 -7.37 -4.69 8.11
#